data_AF-A0A7S0LDD2-F1
#
_entry.id   AF-A0A7S0LDD2-F1
#
_cell.length_a   1.000
_cell.length_b   1.000
_cell.length_c   1.000
_cell.angle_alpha   90.00
_cell.angle_beta   90.00
_cell.angle_gamma   90.00
#
_symmetry.space_group_name_H-M   'P 1'
#
loop_
_entity.id
_entity.type
_entity.pdbx_description
1 polymer ?
#
loop_
_entity_poly.entity_id
_entity_poly.type
_entity_poly.pdbx_seq_one_letter_code
_entity_poly.pdbx_strand_id
1 'polypeptide(L)'
;YSNAILALLDLSSLASIGGYLEVYSNAMLASLDLSSLASIGGYLQVSDNAKLASLGLSSLTSIGEYLRLESNANLKTFEAPMLTSVGGSVEILGNPLLTCFKAPSLGYIATSLQVGKLTDSTFGNPNLRCLQLNSSIQVIEGASISFSDANYLPDCIMDTEKGTGPLPPCVQDGKSCVDPGSCEIFPPSAPPPSPPPPLPPPPSPSPPSPLPSPAFAQPPPPTACSDVFNSRTNVRDVEDGGLWCNSRDSRRNAIECPQFYYGVTAIGGGSMTVYLCQYNENKRKCTSPGPGLECPLPRM
;
A
#
# COMPACT_ATOMS: atom_id res chain seq x y z
N TYR A 1 -10.99 -32.39 -12.61
CA TYR A 1 -10.68 -33.47 -13.57
C TYR A 1 -9.86 -32.89 -14.70
N SER A 2 -8.75 -33.54 -15.09
CA SER A 2 -7.92 -33.13 -16.22
C SER A 2 -8.57 -33.49 -17.55
N ASN A 3 -8.61 -32.56 -18.49
CA ASN A 3 -9.05 -32.81 -19.86
C ASN A 3 -8.00 -32.28 -20.84
N ALA A 4 -7.24 -33.21 -21.42
CA ALA A 4 -6.11 -32.91 -22.29
C ALA A 4 -6.51 -32.26 -23.63
N ILE A 5 -7.80 -32.30 -24.00
CA ILE A 5 -8.30 -31.75 -25.28
C ILE A 5 -9.27 -30.58 -25.09
N LEU A 6 -9.68 -30.27 -23.86
CA LEU A 6 -10.58 -29.16 -23.58
C LEU A 6 -9.89 -27.84 -23.95
N ALA A 7 -10.35 -27.20 -25.01
CA ALA A 7 -9.76 -25.95 -25.51
C ALA A 7 -10.49 -24.70 -25.02
N LEU A 8 -11.80 -24.79 -24.79
CA LEU A 8 -12.66 -23.68 -24.43
C LEU A 8 -13.64 -24.17 -23.36
N LEU A 9 -13.82 -23.40 -22.29
CA LEU A 9 -14.85 -23.62 -21.29
C LEU A 9 -15.64 -22.32 -21.10
N ASP A 10 -16.84 -22.28 -21.66
CA ASP A 10 -17.78 -21.16 -21.55
C ASP A 10 -18.81 -21.47 -20.47
N LEU A 11 -18.75 -20.71 -19.38
CA LEU A 11 -19.69 -20.74 -18.27
C LEU A 11 -20.29 -19.34 -18.05
N SER A 12 -20.39 -18.54 -19.12
CA SER A 12 -20.92 -17.16 -19.11
C SER A 12 -22.38 -17.05 -18.67
N SER A 13 -23.13 -18.16 -18.58
CA SER A 13 -24.49 -18.18 -18.03
C SER A 13 -24.56 -18.58 -16.55
N LEU A 14 -23.43 -18.99 -15.94
CA LEU A 14 -23.39 -19.45 -14.56
C LEU A 14 -23.37 -18.24 -13.61
N ALA A 15 -24.46 -18.05 -12.87
CA ALA A 15 -24.63 -16.88 -12.00
C ALA A 15 -23.98 -17.03 -10.62
N SER A 16 -23.98 -18.23 -10.03
CA SER A 16 -23.41 -18.48 -8.70
C SER A 16 -22.99 -19.94 -8.54
N ILE A 17 -22.05 -20.18 -7.62
CA ILE A 17 -21.60 -21.51 -7.22
C ILE A 17 -21.72 -21.59 -5.70
N GLY A 18 -22.55 -22.51 -5.19
CA GLY A 18 -22.72 -22.69 -3.74
C GLY A 18 -21.52 -23.36 -3.06
N GLY A 19 -20.81 -24.23 -3.78
CA GLY A 19 -19.57 -24.86 -3.34
C GLY A 19 -18.36 -24.17 -3.96
N TYR A 20 -17.50 -24.94 -4.62
CA TYR A 20 -16.26 -24.47 -5.22
C TYR A 20 -16.18 -24.73 -6.73
N LEU A 21 -15.24 -24.07 -7.40
CA LEU A 21 -14.89 -24.33 -8.80
C LEU A 21 -13.41 -24.67 -8.92
N GLU A 22 -13.13 -25.83 -9.51
CA GLU A 22 -11.78 -26.28 -9.82
C GLU A 22 -11.63 -26.51 -11.33
N VAL A 23 -10.71 -25.76 -11.94
CA VAL A 23 -10.29 -25.95 -13.33
C VAL A 23 -8.80 -26.22 -13.33
N TYR A 24 -8.44 -27.51 -13.26
CA TYR A 24 -7.05 -27.91 -13.16
C TYR A 24 -6.61 -28.90 -14.24
N SER A 25 -5.35 -28.78 -14.66
CA SER A 25 -4.67 -29.73 -15.58
C SER A 25 -5.36 -29.90 -16.94
N ASN A 26 -5.77 -28.79 -17.58
CA ASN A 26 -6.27 -28.79 -18.95
C ASN A 26 -5.25 -28.16 -19.89
N ALA A 27 -4.34 -28.99 -20.43
CA ALA A 27 -3.18 -28.54 -21.21
C ALA A 27 -3.55 -27.75 -22.48
N MET A 28 -4.76 -27.91 -23.01
CA MET A 28 -5.23 -27.22 -24.22
C MET A 28 -6.17 -26.05 -23.94
N LEU A 29 -6.59 -25.83 -22.69
CA LEU A 29 -7.58 -24.81 -22.35
C LEU A 29 -6.99 -23.43 -22.61
N ALA A 30 -7.56 -22.71 -23.56
CA ALA A 30 -7.12 -21.39 -23.98
C ALA A 30 -7.94 -20.27 -23.33
N SER A 31 -9.23 -20.52 -23.05
CA SER A 31 -10.12 -19.54 -22.42
C SER A 31 -11.09 -20.19 -21.43
N LEU A 32 -11.27 -19.52 -20.29
CA LEU A 32 -12.31 -19.80 -19.30
C LEU A 32 -13.18 -18.55 -19.11
N ASP A 33 -14.45 -18.61 -19.50
CA ASP A 33 -15.39 -17.50 -19.36
C ASP A 33 -16.32 -17.74 -18.15
N LEU A 34 -16.16 -16.92 -17.11
CA LEU A 34 -17.02 -16.85 -15.92
C LEU A 34 -17.54 -15.40 -15.76
N SER A 35 -17.71 -14.67 -16.86
CA SER A 35 -18.01 -13.24 -16.86
C SER A 35 -19.29 -12.84 -16.11
N SER A 36 -20.29 -13.72 -16.03
CA SER A 36 -21.53 -13.50 -15.28
C SER A 36 -21.54 -14.10 -13.87
N LEU A 37 -20.47 -14.79 -13.47
CA LEU A 37 -20.40 -15.41 -12.16
C LEU A 37 -20.31 -14.34 -11.08
N ALA A 38 -21.32 -14.26 -10.21
CA ALA A 38 -21.42 -13.23 -9.19
C ALA A 38 -20.75 -13.62 -7.87
N SER A 39 -20.79 -14.91 -7.48
CA SER A 39 -20.23 -15.39 -6.21
C SER A 39 -19.89 -16.88 -6.22
N ILE A 40 -18.92 -17.24 -5.37
CA ILE A 40 -18.53 -18.63 -5.06
C ILE A 40 -18.55 -18.81 -3.54
N GLY A 41 -19.34 -19.77 -3.05
CA GLY A 41 -19.49 -20.02 -1.61
C GLY A 41 -18.27 -20.67 -0.94
N GLY A 42 -17.52 -21.48 -1.69
CA GLY A 42 -16.24 -22.07 -1.31
C GLY A 42 -15.08 -21.35 -2.00
N TYR A 43 -14.26 -22.09 -2.74
CA TYR A 43 -13.03 -21.58 -3.37
C TYR A 43 -13.07 -21.59 -4.91
N LEU A 44 -12.21 -20.77 -5.51
CA LEU A 44 -11.89 -20.81 -6.94
C LEU A 44 -10.44 -21.24 -7.12
N GLN A 45 -10.21 -22.37 -7.77
CA GLN A 45 -8.88 -22.82 -8.16
C GLN A 45 -8.79 -23.00 -9.67
N VAL A 46 -7.84 -22.30 -10.28
CA VAL A 46 -7.49 -22.44 -11.70
C VAL A 46 -5.99 -22.73 -11.78
N SER A 47 -5.62 -24.00 -11.99
CA SER A 47 -4.22 -24.42 -11.95
C SER A 47 -3.79 -25.29 -13.14
N ASP A 48 -2.51 -25.22 -13.52
CA ASP A 48 -1.91 -26.14 -14.50
C ASP A 48 -2.61 -26.14 -15.88
N ASN A 49 -3.16 -25.01 -16.30
CA ASN A 49 -3.73 -24.83 -17.64
C ASN A 49 -2.74 -24.03 -18.49
N ALA A 50 -1.67 -24.70 -18.97
CA ALA A 50 -0.52 -24.04 -19.60
C ALA A 50 -0.87 -23.12 -20.79
N LYS A 51 -1.97 -23.40 -21.52
CA LYS A 51 -2.42 -22.58 -22.65
C LYS A 51 -3.41 -21.48 -22.30
N LEU A 52 -3.87 -21.38 -21.04
CA LEU A 52 -4.91 -20.45 -20.64
C LEU A 52 -4.41 -19.02 -20.82
N ALA A 53 -5.04 -18.29 -21.73
CA ALA A 53 -4.67 -16.93 -22.08
C ALA A 53 -5.72 -15.91 -21.62
N SER A 54 -6.97 -16.33 -21.42
CA SER A 54 -8.06 -15.49 -20.91
C SER A 54 -8.87 -16.17 -19.81
N LEU A 55 -9.15 -15.38 -18.77
CA LEU A 55 -10.00 -15.75 -17.63
C LEU A 55 -10.97 -14.59 -17.38
N GLY A 56 -12.27 -14.80 -17.62
CA GLY A 56 -13.29 -13.77 -17.42
C GLY A 56 -13.88 -13.83 -16.03
N LEU A 57 -13.70 -12.80 -15.20
CA LEU A 57 -14.26 -12.70 -13.84
C LEU A 57 -14.91 -11.32 -13.58
N SER A 58 -15.47 -10.71 -14.63
CA SER A 58 -15.95 -9.32 -14.61
C SER A 58 -17.04 -9.03 -13.58
N SER A 59 -17.91 -10.00 -13.28
CA SER A 59 -19.02 -9.84 -12.32
C SER A 59 -18.75 -10.44 -10.95
N LEU A 60 -17.61 -11.09 -10.74
CA LEU A 60 -17.36 -11.81 -9.49
C LEU A 60 -17.18 -10.82 -8.34
N THR A 61 -18.02 -10.94 -7.31
CA THR A 61 -18.05 -10.02 -6.16
C THR A 61 -17.46 -10.61 -4.89
N SER A 62 -17.58 -11.92 -4.68
CA SER A 62 -17.10 -12.60 -3.48
C SER A 62 -16.69 -14.06 -3.70
N ILE A 63 -15.72 -14.50 -2.89
CA ILE A 63 -15.28 -15.89 -2.74
C ILE A 63 -15.28 -16.22 -1.24
N GLY A 64 -15.95 -17.29 -0.84
CA GLY A 64 -16.12 -17.63 0.58
C GLY A 64 -14.85 -18.15 1.26
N GLU A 65 -14.02 -18.89 0.53
CA GLU A 65 -12.75 -19.43 1.02
C GLU A 65 -11.57 -18.77 0.29
N TYR A 66 -10.88 -19.47 -0.61
CA TYR A 66 -9.66 -18.96 -1.24
C TYR A 66 -9.78 -18.80 -2.76
N LEU A 67 -8.93 -17.92 -3.30
CA LEU A 67 -8.69 -17.77 -4.74
C LEU A 67 -7.28 -18.26 -5.04
N ARG A 68 -7.14 -19.32 -5.84
CA ARG A 68 -5.84 -19.81 -6.30
C ARG A 68 -5.74 -19.80 -7.82
N LEU A 69 -4.72 -19.13 -8.34
CA LEU A 69 -4.37 -19.07 -9.75
C LEU A 69 -2.90 -19.46 -9.92
N GLU A 70 -2.66 -20.69 -10.36
CA GLU A 70 -1.32 -21.31 -10.31
C GLU A 70 -0.90 -21.92 -11.64
N SER A 71 0.35 -21.74 -12.07
CA SER A 71 0.91 -22.48 -13.20
C SER A 71 0.14 -22.34 -14.53
N ASN A 72 -0.46 -21.17 -14.78
CA ASN A 72 -1.12 -20.86 -16.06
C ASN A 72 -0.16 -20.05 -16.95
N ALA A 73 0.76 -20.77 -17.61
CA ALA A 73 1.94 -20.18 -18.26
C ALA A 73 1.64 -19.08 -19.30
N ASN A 74 0.49 -19.14 -19.99
CA ASN A 74 0.11 -18.17 -21.02
C ASN A 74 -0.76 -17.00 -20.50
N LEU A 75 -1.14 -17.00 -19.23
CA LEU A 75 -2.03 -15.98 -18.69
C LEU A 75 -1.25 -14.67 -18.50
N LYS A 76 -1.68 -13.61 -19.20
CA LYS A 76 -0.97 -12.32 -19.21
C LYS A 76 -1.49 -11.32 -18.19
N THR A 77 -2.77 -11.41 -17.85
CA THR A 77 -3.46 -10.47 -16.97
C THR A 77 -4.48 -11.22 -16.12
N PHE A 78 -4.63 -10.80 -14.87
CA PHE A 78 -5.74 -11.17 -14.02
C PHE A 78 -6.59 -9.93 -13.75
N GLU A 79 -7.90 -10.00 -14.02
CA GLU A 79 -8.83 -8.91 -13.79
C GLU A 79 -10.11 -9.40 -13.11
N ALA A 80 -10.35 -8.91 -11.89
CA ALA A 80 -11.57 -9.14 -11.13
C ALA A 80 -12.05 -7.78 -10.57
N PRO A 81 -12.57 -6.90 -11.44
CA PRO A 81 -12.81 -5.50 -11.10
C PRO A 81 -13.87 -5.31 -10.02
N MET A 82 -14.84 -6.23 -9.91
CA MET A 82 -15.93 -6.17 -8.94
C MET A 82 -15.68 -6.99 -7.66
N LEU A 83 -14.55 -7.70 -7.57
CA LEU A 83 -14.26 -8.58 -6.43
C LEU A 83 -14.02 -7.72 -5.20
N THR A 84 -14.85 -7.88 -4.17
CA THR A 84 -14.82 -7.07 -2.94
C THR A 84 -14.23 -7.80 -1.75
N SER A 85 -14.42 -9.13 -1.69
CA SER A 85 -14.05 -9.95 -0.54
C SER A 85 -13.60 -11.36 -0.91
N VAL A 86 -12.60 -11.85 -0.18
CA VAL A 86 -12.17 -13.25 -0.16
C VAL A 86 -12.07 -13.69 1.29
N GLY A 87 -12.85 -14.70 1.68
CA GLY A 87 -12.94 -15.16 3.08
C GLY A 87 -11.74 -15.96 3.58
N GLY A 88 -10.71 -16.13 2.74
CA GLY A 88 -9.47 -16.86 2.98
C GLY A 88 -8.29 -16.17 2.29
N SER A 89 -7.47 -16.95 1.55
CA SER A 89 -6.26 -16.47 0.90
C SER A 89 -6.49 -16.14 -0.58
N VAL A 90 -5.68 -15.22 -1.11
CA VAL A 90 -5.51 -14.99 -2.54
C VAL A 90 -4.09 -15.39 -2.91
N GLU A 91 -3.95 -16.39 -3.78
CA GLU A 91 -2.68 -16.98 -4.17
C GLU A 91 -2.56 -17.00 -5.70
N ILE A 92 -1.70 -16.13 -6.22
CA ILE A 92 -1.41 -16.01 -7.66
C ILE A 92 0.06 -16.38 -7.86
N LEU A 93 0.34 -17.60 -8.31
CA LEU A 93 1.67 -18.21 -8.26
C LEU A 93 2.07 -18.84 -9.59
N GLY A 94 3.36 -18.83 -9.93
CA GLY A 94 3.87 -19.57 -11.09
C GLY A 94 3.22 -19.22 -12.42
N ASN A 95 2.78 -17.97 -12.63
CA ASN A 95 2.22 -17.49 -13.89
C ASN A 95 3.29 -16.63 -14.62
N PRO A 96 4.25 -17.25 -15.34
CA PRO A 96 5.43 -16.57 -15.85
C PRO A 96 5.15 -15.39 -16.78
N LEU A 97 4.06 -15.40 -17.55
CA LEU A 97 3.71 -14.30 -18.46
C LEU A 97 2.76 -13.26 -17.84
N LEU A 98 2.35 -13.43 -16.58
CA LEU A 98 1.46 -12.49 -15.90
C LEU A 98 2.18 -11.16 -15.72
N THR A 99 1.65 -10.11 -16.35
CA THR A 99 2.20 -8.75 -16.29
C THR A 99 1.41 -7.84 -15.37
N CYS A 100 0.10 -8.09 -15.19
CA CYS A 100 -0.72 -7.30 -14.29
C CYS A 100 -1.73 -8.14 -13.50
N PHE A 101 -1.89 -7.79 -12.23
CA PHE A 101 -2.98 -8.24 -11.36
C PHE A 101 -3.88 -7.04 -11.01
N LYS A 102 -5.18 -7.13 -11.30
CA LYS A 102 -6.16 -6.06 -11.04
C LYS A 102 -7.37 -6.58 -10.25
N ALA A 103 -7.49 -6.12 -9.02
CA ALA A 103 -8.66 -6.27 -8.18
C ALA A 103 -8.91 -4.95 -7.40
N PRO A 104 -9.24 -3.84 -8.08
CA PRO A 104 -9.35 -2.50 -7.48
C PRO A 104 -10.41 -2.40 -6.38
N SER A 105 -11.45 -3.23 -6.41
CA SER A 105 -12.51 -3.24 -5.41
C SER A 105 -12.24 -4.15 -4.22
N LEU A 106 -11.16 -4.95 -4.25
CA LEU A 106 -10.88 -5.96 -3.24
C LEU A 106 -10.50 -5.30 -1.93
N GLY A 107 -11.48 -5.17 -1.03
CA GLY A 107 -11.35 -4.46 0.23
C GLY A 107 -11.14 -5.36 1.44
N TYR A 108 -11.35 -6.67 1.30
CA TYR A 108 -11.28 -7.60 2.42
C TYR A 108 -10.66 -8.95 2.02
N ILE A 109 -9.66 -9.38 2.78
CA ILE A 109 -9.05 -10.71 2.71
C ILE A 109 -8.87 -11.22 4.14
N ALA A 110 -9.36 -12.42 4.43
CA ALA A 110 -9.27 -12.94 5.79
C ALA A 110 -7.87 -13.42 6.18
N THR A 111 -7.08 -13.99 5.26
CA THR A 111 -5.82 -14.66 5.65
C THR A 111 -4.56 -14.16 4.98
N SER A 112 -4.44 -14.09 3.66
CA SER A 112 -3.20 -13.64 3.01
C SER A 112 -3.40 -13.24 1.56
N LEU A 113 -2.53 -12.34 1.06
CA LEU A 113 -2.48 -11.95 -0.34
C LEU A 113 -1.09 -12.22 -0.88
N GLN A 114 -0.96 -13.29 -1.64
CA GLN A 114 0.28 -13.68 -2.28
C GLN A 114 0.16 -13.54 -3.80
N VAL A 115 0.90 -12.61 -4.40
CA VAL A 115 0.99 -12.42 -5.85
C VAL A 115 2.43 -12.70 -6.29
N GLY A 116 2.83 -13.96 -6.13
CA GLY A 116 4.18 -14.48 -6.37
C GLY A 116 4.84 -15.04 -5.11
N LYS A 117 5.81 -15.94 -5.27
CA LYS A 117 6.62 -16.50 -4.17
C LYS A 117 8.02 -15.88 -4.16
N LEU A 118 8.42 -15.29 -3.03
CA LEU A 118 9.74 -14.64 -2.86
C LEU A 118 10.91 -15.63 -2.71
N THR A 119 10.63 -16.87 -2.29
CA THR A 119 11.66 -17.83 -1.86
C THR A 119 11.86 -19.00 -2.82
N ASP A 120 11.18 -19.01 -3.96
CA ASP A 120 11.22 -20.12 -4.91
C ASP A 120 10.97 -19.59 -6.33
N SER A 121 12.04 -19.58 -7.13
CA SER A 121 12.03 -19.12 -8.52
C SER A 121 11.10 -19.93 -9.43
N THR A 122 10.60 -21.08 -8.97
CA THR A 122 9.67 -21.94 -9.71
C THR A 122 8.22 -21.44 -9.65
N PHE A 123 7.82 -20.78 -8.55
CA PHE A 123 6.44 -20.36 -8.29
C PHE A 123 6.27 -18.83 -8.23
N GLY A 124 7.25 -18.07 -8.72
CA GLY A 124 7.17 -16.63 -8.90
C GLY A 124 6.31 -16.20 -10.10
N ASN A 125 5.95 -14.91 -10.14
CA ASN A 125 5.39 -14.25 -11.33
C ASN A 125 6.43 -13.27 -11.91
N PRO A 126 7.49 -13.74 -12.60
CA PRO A 126 8.67 -12.93 -12.96
C PRO A 126 8.39 -11.73 -13.88
N ASN A 127 7.29 -11.72 -14.64
CA ASN A 127 6.95 -10.61 -15.53
C ASN A 127 5.95 -9.60 -14.95
N LEU A 128 5.56 -9.78 -13.69
CA LEU A 128 4.58 -8.93 -13.01
C LEU A 128 5.17 -7.53 -12.83
N ARG A 129 4.46 -6.53 -13.35
CA ARG A 129 4.87 -5.12 -13.36
C ARG A 129 3.72 -4.17 -13.01
N CYS A 130 2.58 -4.72 -12.62
CA CYS A 130 1.35 -3.98 -12.42
C CYS A 130 0.51 -4.67 -11.36
N LEU A 131 0.14 -3.88 -10.35
CA LEU A 131 -0.69 -4.32 -9.25
C LEU A 131 -1.71 -3.21 -8.98
N GLN A 132 -2.98 -3.51 -9.19
CA GLN A 132 -4.07 -2.58 -8.96
C GLN A 132 -5.00 -3.17 -7.90
N LEU A 133 -4.87 -2.69 -6.67
CA LEU A 133 -5.67 -3.12 -5.51
C LEU A 133 -6.44 -1.94 -4.94
N ASN A 134 -7.37 -2.24 -4.03
CA ASN A 134 -7.98 -1.23 -3.17
C ASN A 134 -6.92 -0.67 -2.21
N SER A 135 -6.79 0.66 -2.14
CA SER A 135 -5.86 1.35 -1.23
C SER A 135 -6.18 1.15 0.25
N SER A 136 -7.41 0.73 0.56
CA SER A 136 -7.93 0.49 1.91
C SER A 136 -8.15 -1.00 2.19
N ILE A 137 -7.51 -1.90 1.43
CA ILE A 137 -7.66 -3.35 1.64
C ILE A 137 -7.34 -3.72 3.09
N GLN A 138 -8.27 -4.41 3.73
CA GLN A 138 -8.12 -4.94 5.07
C GLN A 138 -7.63 -6.38 4.97
N VAL A 139 -6.54 -6.67 5.65
CA VAL A 139 -6.01 -8.02 5.82
C VAL A 139 -5.84 -8.28 7.32
N ILE A 140 -6.36 -9.40 7.83
CA ILE A 140 -6.41 -9.69 9.28
C ILE A 140 -4.99 -9.90 9.84
N GLU A 141 -4.84 -9.70 11.16
CA GLU A 141 -3.60 -9.93 11.89
C GLU A 141 -3.02 -11.35 11.63
N GLY A 142 -1.77 -11.41 11.15
CA GLY A 142 -1.10 -12.63 10.70
C GLY A 142 -1.02 -12.79 9.19
N ALA A 143 -1.68 -11.91 8.43
CA ALA A 143 -1.69 -11.97 6.99
C ALA A 143 -0.46 -11.36 6.31
N SER A 144 0.21 -12.15 5.47
CA SER A 144 1.29 -11.64 4.64
C SER A 144 0.77 -11.11 3.31
N ILE A 145 1.34 -9.98 2.88
CA ILE A 145 1.27 -9.53 1.51
C ILE A 145 2.65 -9.75 0.89
N SER A 146 2.73 -10.66 -0.07
CA SER A 146 4.00 -11.02 -0.72
C SER A 146 3.88 -10.83 -2.23
N PHE A 147 4.86 -10.15 -2.82
CA PHE A 147 4.96 -9.91 -4.25
C PHE A 147 6.22 -10.59 -4.81
N SER A 148 6.25 -10.85 -6.11
CA SER A 148 7.35 -11.56 -6.78
C SER A 148 8.72 -10.87 -6.64
N ASP A 149 9.77 -11.70 -6.84
CA ASP A 149 11.22 -11.44 -6.85
C ASP A 149 11.70 -9.98 -6.79
N ALA A 150 12.69 -9.78 -5.91
CA ALA A 150 13.33 -8.52 -5.54
C ALA A 150 14.01 -7.71 -6.66
N ASN A 151 13.92 -8.16 -7.92
CA ASN A 151 14.63 -7.59 -9.05
C ASN A 151 13.80 -6.64 -9.93
N TYR A 152 12.47 -6.62 -9.83
CA TYR A 152 11.61 -5.85 -10.76
C TYR A 152 10.57 -4.92 -10.12
N LEU A 153 10.23 -5.12 -8.84
CA LEU A 153 9.26 -4.29 -8.10
C LEU A 153 9.84 -3.81 -6.76
N PRO A 154 11.00 -3.12 -6.72
CA PRO A 154 11.69 -2.76 -5.48
C PRO A 154 10.82 -1.92 -4.53
N ASP A 155 9.90 -1.11 -5.07
CA ASP A 155 8.99 -0.26 -4.27
C ASP A 155 7.77 -1.00 -3.71
N CYS A 156 7.56 -2.27 -4.09
CA CYS A 156 6.42 -3.07 -3.63
C CYS A 156 6.84 -4.24 -2.73
N ILE A 157 8.12 -4.40 -2.41
CA ILE A 157 8.61 -5.47 -1.51
C ILE A 157 8.22 -5.13 -0.07
N MET A 158 7.33 -5.92 0.52
CA MET A 158 7.13 -5.98 1.97
C MET A 158 8.04 -7.09 2.51
N ASP A 159 9.01 -6.74 3.36
CA ASP A 159 9.85 -7.74 4.02
C ASP A 159 8.98 -8.69 4.86
N THR A 160 9.00 -9.97 4.51
CA THR A 160 8.10 -11.03 4.97
C THR A 160 8.32 -11.51 6.41
N GLU A 161 9.03 -10.76 7.26
CA GLU A 161 9.18 -11.16 8.67
C GLU A 161 8.13 -10.53 9.60
N LYS A 162 7.38 -9.51 9.14
CA LYS A 162 6.24 -8.95 9.90
C LYS A 162 5.12 -8.57 8.95
N GLY A 163 4.17 -9.48 8.77
CA GLY A 163 2.95 -9.33 7.96
C GLY A 163 1.94 -8.30 8.49
N THR A 164 2.39 -7.09 8.82
CA THR A 164 1.53 -5.97 9.18
C THR A 164 2.27 -4.65 8.88
N GLY A 165 1.96 -4.02 7.75
CA GLY A 165 2.43 -2.67 7.43
C GLY A 165 1.58 -2.05 6.31
N PRO A 166 1.55 -0.71 6.19
CA PRO A 166 0.75 -0.04 5.16
C PRO A 166 1.22 -0.48 3.76
N LEU A 167 0.25 -0.69 2.85
CA LEU A 167 0.53 -1.01 1.46
C LEU A 167 1.57 -0.06 0.85
N PRO A 168 2.51 -0.55 0.03
CA PRO A 168 3.47 0.31 -0.62
C PRO A 168 2.77 1.36 -1.52
N PRO A 169 3.35 2.56 -1.72
CA PRO A 169 2.74 3.65 -2.50
C PRO A 169 2.36 3.25 -3.93
N CYS A 170 3.06 2.27 -4.52
CA CYS A 170 2.76 1.69 -5.82
C CYS A 170 1.36 1.03 -5.88
N VAL A 171 0.77 0.70 -4.73
CA VAL A 171 -0.53 0.03 -4.60
C VAL A 171 -1.66 1.03 -4.33
N GLN A 172 -1.36 2.23 -3.81
CA GLN A 172 -2.36 3.10 -3.17
C GLN A 172 -3.19 3.98 -4.12
N ASP A 173 -2.95 3.95 -5.44
CA ASP A 173 -3.57 4.93 -6.36
C ASP A 173 -3.98 4.33 -7.72
N GLY A 174 -4.05 2.99 -7.85
CA GLY A 174 -4.27 2.35 -9.15
C GLY A 174 -3.16 2.65 -10.18
N LYS A 175 -1.99 3.06 -9.71
CA LYS A 175 -0.79 3.31 -10.52
C LYS A 175 -0.09 1.98 -10.77
N SER A 176 0.02 1.58 -12.04
CA SER A 176 0.91 0.48 -12.44
C SER A 176 2.32 0.75 -11.93
N CYS A 177 2.98 -0.28 -11.42
CA CYS A 177 4.37 -0.26 -11.00
C CYS A 177 5.29 -0.24 -12.24
N VAL A 178 5.26 0.84 -13.02
CA VAL A 178 6.08 0.95 -14.23
C VAL A 178 7.39 1.64 -13.88
N ASP A 179 8.47 0.88 -14.02
CA ASP A 179 9.90 1.26 -14.02
C ASP A 179 10.43 2.11 -12.84
N PRO A 180 11.56 1.72 -12.21
CA PRO A 180 12.22 2.47 -11.12
C PRO A 180 12.84 3.81 -11.57
N GLY A 181 12.35 4.41 -12.66
CA GLY A 181 12.74 5.72 -13.16
C GLY A 181 11.58 6.58 -13.68
N SER A 182 10.32 6.18 -13.52
CA SER A 182 9.18 6.91 -14.13
C SER A 182 8.01 7.25 -13.19
N CYS A 183 8.26 7.32 -11.88
CA CYS A 183 7.34 7.96 -10.93
C CYS A 183 7.31 9.50 -11.12
N GLU A 184 7.05 9.98 -12.33
CA GLU A 184 6.50 11.31 -12.51
C GLU A 184 4.99 11.23 -12.31
N ILE A 185 4.52 12.03 -11.36
CA ILE A 185 3.11 12.33 -11.18
C ILE A 185 2.65 12.93 -12.51
N PHE A 186 1.89 12.20 -13.33
CA PHE A 186 1.07 12.86 -14.33
C PHE A 186 -0.02 13.64 -13.57
N PRO A 187 -0.01 14.98 -13.55
CA PRO A 187 -1.14 15.72 -13.04
C PRO A 187 -2.37 15.39 -13.90
N PRO A 188 -3.60 15.45 -13.34
CA PRO A 188 -4.81 15.34 -14.16
C PRO A 188 -4.72 16.36 -15.29
N SER A 189 -5.08 15.93 -16.52
CA SER A 189 -5.04 16.77 -17.71
C SER A 189 -5.63 18.15 -17.41
N ALA A 190 -4.85 19.20 -17.67
CA ALA A 190 -5.20 20.57 -17.33
C ALA A 190 -6.55 20.97 -17.96
N PRO A 191 -7.42 21.71 -17.23
CA PRO A 191 -8.58 22.35 -17.85
C PRO A 191 -8.12 23.34 -18.94
N PRO A 192 -8.94 23.59 -19.99
CA PRO A 192 -8.56 24.49 -21.08
C PRO A 192 -8.19 25.89 -20.55
N PRO A 193 -7.24 26.59 -21.18
CA PRO A 193 -6.68 27.82 -20.63
C PRO A 193 -7.72 28.94 -20.56
N SER A 194 -7.75 29.61 -19.41
CA SER A 194 -8.51 30.85 -19.19
C SER A 194 -8.06 31.97 -20.12
N PRO A 195 -8.95 32.89 -20.53
CA PRO A 195 -8.59 34.02 -21.38
C PRO A 195 -7.56 34.95 -20.70
N PRO A 196 -6.72 35.65 -21.48
CA PRO A 196 -5.63 36.46 -20.93
C PRO A 196 -6.15 37.67 -20.12
N PRO A 197 -5.45 38.05 -19.04
CA PRO A 197 -5.84 39.19 -18.21
C PRO A 197 -5.63 40.54 -18.93
N PRO A 198 -6.40 41.58 -18.59
CA PRO A 198 -6.21 42.92 -19.15
C PRO A 198 -4.87 43.54 -18.72
N LEU A 199 -4.35 44.42 -19.58
CA LEU A 199 -3.05 45.08 -19.43
C LEU A 199 -2.93 45.88 -18.12
N PRO A 200 -1.75 45.89 -17.48
CA PRO A 200 -1.54 46.61 -16.22
C PRO A 200 -1.46 48.14 -16.42
N PRO A 201 -1.89 48.94 -15.43
CA PRO A 201 -1.71 50.39 -15.43
C PRO A 201 -0.23 50.78 -15.19
N PRO A 202 0.18 52.01 -15.58
CA PRO A 202 1.56 52.46 -15.52
C PRO A 202 2.10 52.62 -14.08
N PRO A 203 3.44 52.52 -13.90
CA PRO A 203 4.06 52.44 -12.58
C PRO A 203 3.99 53.77 -11.80
N SER A 204 3.73 53.65 -10.51
CA SER A 204 3.85 54.72 -9.50
C SER A 204 5.31 54.80 -8.97
N PRO A 205 5.79 55.97 -8.51
CA PRO A 205 7.20 56.17 -8.15
C PRO A 205 7.62 55.43 -6.87
N SER A 206 8.89 55.03 -6.86
CA SER A 206 9.55 54.18 -5.86
C SER A 206 9.61 54.79 -4.45
N PRO A 207 9.35 54.01 -3.39
CA PRO A 207 9.62 54.43 -2.01
C PRO A 207 11.11 54.28 -1.62
N PRO A 208 11.60 55.06 -0.63
CA PRO A 208 12.99 55.05 -0.20
C PRO A 208 13.39 53.82 0.64
N SER A 209 14.70 53.59 0.70
CA SER A 209 15.41 52.42 1.23
C SER A 209 14.99 51.96 2.63
N PRO A 210 14.95 50.64 2.90
CA PRO A 210 14.63 50.11 4.22
C PRO A 210 15.81 50.30 5.21
N LEU A 211 15.45 50.66 6.44
CA LEU A 211 16.30 50.62 7.63
C LEU A 211 16.74 49.16 7.95
N PRO A 212 17.84 48.97 8.70
CA PRO A 212 18.34 47.63 9.04
C PRO A 212 17.34 46.86 9.92
N SER A 213 17.07 45.61 9.53
CA SER A 213 16.24 44.67 10.26
C SER A 213 16.77 44.42 11.68
N PRO A 214 15.90 44.30 12.70
CA PRO A 214 16.30 43.89 14.04
C PRO A 214 16.76 42.43 14.03
N ALA A 215 17.76 42.13 14.86
CA ALA A 215 18.31 40.81 15.08
C ALA A 215 17.20 39.79 15.33
N PHE A 216 17.23 38.68 14.58
CA PHE A 216 16.48 37.49 14.94
C PHE A 216 16.88 37.10 16.37
N ALA A 217 15.91 37.14 17.29
CA ALA A 217 16.05 36.53 18.59
C ALA A 217 16.42 35.06 18.36
N GLN A 218 17.54 34.63 18.95
CA GLN A 218 17.94 33.24 18.96
C GLN A 218 16.78 32.40 19.52
N PRO A 219 16.47 31.21 18.94
CA PRO A 219 15.52 30.29 19.58
C PRO A 219 15.99 30.04 21.02
N PRO A 220 15.08 29.97 22.00
CA PRO A 220 15.46 29.81 23.40
C PRO A 220 16.28 28.53 23.60
N PRO A 221 17.16 28.50 24.61
CA PRO A 221 17.93 27.32 24.97
C PRO A 221 17.00 26.11 25.22
N PRO A 222 17.49 24.86 25.05
CA PRO A 222 16.68 23.67 25.24
C PRO A 222 16.07 23.67 26.65
N THR A 223 14.76 23.45 26.67
CA THR A 223 13.92 23.27 27.85
C THR A 223 14.44 22.07 28.64
N ALA A 224 14.55 22.20 29.96
CA ALA A 224 15.03 21.12 30.81
C ALA A 224 14.07 19.92 30.69
N CYS A 225 14.53 18.71 30.97
CA CYS A 225 13.70 17.50 30.89
C CYS A 225 12.36 17.63 31.65
N SER A 226 12.36 18.34 32.78
CA SER A 226 11.17 18.68 33.54
C SER A 226 10.12 19.43 32.72
N ASP A 227 10.54 20.36 31.88
CA ASP A 227 9.63 21.15 31.05
C ASP A 227 9.02 20.28 29.94
N VAL A 228 9.79 19.36 29.37
CA VAL A 228 9.27 18.41 28.37
C VAL A 228 8.22 17.50 28.98
N PHE A 229 8.49 16.93 30.16
CA PHE A 229 7.55 16.07 30.87
C PHE A 229 6.27 16.79 31.31
N ASN A 230 6.35 18.08 31.63
CA ASN A 230 5.20 18.87 32.10
C ASN A 230 4.37 19.49 30.96
N SER A 231 4.97 19.76 29.79
CA SER A 231 4.32 20.51 28.71
C SER A 231 3.96 19.68 27.48
N ARG A 232 4.45 18.44 27.39
CA ARG A 232 4.24 17.58 26.22
C ARG A 232 3.78 16.20 26.63
N THR A 233 3.04 15.56 25.74
CA THR A 233 2.57 14.19 25.94
C THR A 233 3.55 13.21 25.30
N ASN A 234 3.94 12.18 26.04
CA ASN A 234 4.69 11.06 25.48
C ASN A 234 3.77 10.30 24.51
N VAL A 235 4.23 10.06 23.28
CA VAL A 235 3.44 9.34 22.27
C VAL A 235 3.04 7.94 22.70
N ARG A 236 3.79 7.31 23.62
CA ARG A 236 3.51 5.98 24.16
C ARG A 236 2.39 5.94 25.20
N ASP A 237 2.08 7.07 25.82
CA ASP A 237 1.12 7.14 26.94
C ASP A 237 -0.30 7.52 26.45
N VAL A 238 -0.47 7.73 25.14
CA VAL A 238 -1.78 7.93 24.50
C VAL A 238 -2.43 6.55 24.28
N GLU A 239 -3.77 6.42 24.40
CA GLU A 239 -4.53 5.15 24.44
C GLU A 239 -4.18 4.07 23.39
N ASP A 240 -3.60 4.43 22.24
CA ASP A 240 -3.14 3.45 21.21
C ASP A 240 -1.59 3.33 21.12
N GLY A 241 -0.82 3.80 22.10
CA GLY A 241 0.61 3.50 22.28
C GLY A 241 1.53 3.83 21.10
N GLY A 242 1.51 5.07 20.60
CA GLY A 242 2.33 5.49 19.46
C GLY A 242 3.84 5.29 19.68
N LEU A 243 4.51 4.63 18.73
CA LEU A 243 5.96 4.35 18.82
C LEU A 243 6.86 5.50 18.35
N TRP A 244 6.34 6.42 17.53
CA TRP A 244 7.06 7.58 17.01
C TRP A 244 6.10 8.77 16.82
N CYS A 245 6.66 9.97 16.68
CA CYS A 245 5.92 11.21 16.47
C CYS A 245 4.90 11.15 15.30
N ASN A 246 5.21 10.39 14.25
CA ASN A 246 4.36 10.22 13.06
C ASN A 246 3.55 8.92 13.03
N SER A 247 3.42 8.21 14.16
CA SER A 247 2.69 6.93 14.22
C SER A 247 1.17 7.06 14.11
N ARG A 248 0.60 8.27 14.02
CA ARG A 248 -0.84 8.47 13.73
C ARG A 248 -1.04 9.61 12.74
N ASP A 249 -2.10 9.50 11.95
CA ASP A 249 -2.47 10.50 10.96
C ASP A 249 -3.00 11.80 11.59
N SER A 250 -3.67 11.72 12.76
CA SER A 250 -4.05 12.92 13.53
C SER A 250 -2.82 13.77 13.92
N ARG A 251 -1.68 13.11 14.17
CA ARG A 251 -0.39 13.74 14.50
C ARG A 251 0.41 14.21 13.28
N ARG A 252 -0.17 14.19 12.06
CA ARG A 252 0.40 14.86 10.88
C ARG A 252 -0.05 16.33 10.77
N ASN A 253 -0.77 16.83 11.77
CA ASN A 253 -1.15 18.23 11.87
C ASN A 253 0.05 19.09 12.36
N ALA A 254 0.34 20.19 11.67
CA ALA A 254 1.38 21.14 12.03
C ALA A 254 1.20 21.77 13.43
N ILE A 255 -0.05 21.86 13.90
CA ILE A 255 -0.43 22.46 15.19
C ILE A 255 -0.27 21.46 16.34
N GLU A 256 -0.67 20.21 16.13
CA GLU A 256 -0.62 19.18 17.18
C GLU A 256 0.76 18.57 17.32
N CYS A 257 1.53 18.47 16.23
CA CYS A 257 2.84 17.84 16.22
C CYS A 257 3.79 18.30 17.33
N PRO A 258 3.94 19.62 17.60
CA PRO A 258 4.87 20.11 18.61
C PRO A 258 4.45 19.82 20.07
N GLN A 259 3.23 19.32 20.30
CA GLN A 259 2.70 18.99 21.64
C GLN A 259 3.19 17.62 22.14
N PHE A 260 3.85 16.84 21.30
CA PHE A 260 4.29 15.48 21.63
C PHE A 260 5.81 15.37 21.75
N TYR A 261 6.24 14.32 22.46
CA TYR A 261 7.60 13.82 22.43
C TYR A 261 7.60 12.29 22.38
N TYR A 262 8.71 11.72 21.91
CA TYR A 262 8.99 10.30 21.97
C TYR A 262 10.18 10.08 22.89
N GLY A 263 10.08 9.21 23.89
CA GLY A 263 11.27 8.86 24.66
C GLY A 263 11.47 7.37 24.87
N VAL A 264 12.74 7.01 25.02
CA VAL A 264 13.24 5.64 25.06
C VAL A 264 14.08 5.46 26.31
N THR A 265 13.72 4.50 27.15
CA THR A 265 14.51 4.14 28.34
C THR A 265 15.71 3.30 27.94
N ALA A 266 16.90 3.63 28.46
CA ALA A 266 18.10 2.83 28.25
C ALA A 266 17.99 1.46 28.95
N ILE A 267 18.51 0.41 28.31
CA ILE A 267 18.59 -0.94 28.88
C ILE A 267 19.52 -0.86 30.11
N GLY A 268 18.94 -0.96 31.32
CA GLY A 268 19.65 -0.74 32.59
C GLY A 268 19.04 0.30 33.53
N GLY A 269 17.98 1.02 33.11
CA GLY A 269 17.01 1.64 34.04
C GLY A 269 17.43 2.93 34.77
N GLY A 270 18.36 3.73 34.22
CA GLY A 270 18.82 4.97 34.87
C GLY A 270 18.48 6.29 34.14
N SER A 271 18.22 6.24 32.83
CA SER A 271 17.98 7.42 31.99
C SER A 271 17.06 7.10 30.81
N MET A 272 16.46 8.14 30.25
CA MET A 272 15.60 8.13 29.08
C MET A 272 16.10 9.13 28.06
N THR A 273 16.24 8.71 26.81
CA THR A 273 16.52 9.62 25.69
C THR A 273 15.20 10.15 25.14
N VAL A 274 15.04 11.48 25.11
CA VAL A 274 13.82 12.18 24.74
C VAL A 274 14.00 12.90 23.39
N TYR A 275 13.10 12.66 22.46
CA TYR A 275 13.05 13.25 21.13
C TYR A 275 11.81 14.12 20.99
N LEU A 276 12.01 15.41 20.72
CA LEU A 276 10.91 16.34 20.51
C LEU A 276 10.31 16.16 19.12
N CYS A 277 8.98 16.06 19.05
CA CYS A 277 8.27 16.02 17.79
C CYS A 277 8.24 17.42 17.14
N GLN A 278 8.57 17.46 15.85
CA GLN A 278 8.58 18.68 15.02
C GLN A 278 7.93 18.41 13.67
N TYR A 279 7.06 19.32 13.24
CA TYR A 279 6.42 19.22 11.94
C TYR A 279 7.39 19.60 10.83
N ASN A 280 7.53 18.73 9.84
CA ASN A 280 8.33 19.00 8.66
C ASN A 280 7.38 19.38 7.51
N GLU A 281 7.38 20.66 7.12
CA GLU A 281 6.50 21.18 6.07
C GLU A 281 6.74 20.51 4.72
N ASN A 282 8.01 20.24 4.38
CA ASN A 282 8.38 19.59 3.12
C ASN A 282 7.89 18.14 3.06
N LYS A 283 7.94 17.41 4.18
CA LYS A 283 7.52 16.00 4.26
C LYS A 283 6.06 15.82 4.69
N ARG A 284 5.35 16.92 4.99
CA ARG A 284 3.98 16.96 5.52
C ARG A 284 3.71 15.93 6.63
N LYS A 285 4.65 15.81 7.58
CA LYS A 285 4.56 14.87 8.70
C LYS A 285 5.35 15.34 9.92
N CYS A 286 4.96 14.85 11.10
CA CYS A 286 5.82 14.90 12.27
C CYS A 286 7.13 14.16 12.03
N THR A 287 8.21 14.68 12.59
CA THR A 287 9.54 14.07 12.61
C THR A 287 10.19 14.35 13.95
N SER A 288 11.33 13.70 14.23
CA SER A 288 12.20 14.04 15.36
C SER A 288 13.60 14.36 14.81
N PRO A 289 13.83 15.57 14.28
CA PRO A 289 14.98 15.85 13.43
C PRO A 289 16.30 16.08 14.19
N GLY A 290 16.29 16.06 15.53
CA GLY A 290 17.45 16.40 16.36
C GLY A 290 18.01 15.25 17.19
N PRO A 291 19.22 15.43 17.76
CA PRO A 291 19.76 14.50 18.74
C PRO A 291 18.82 14.43 19.95
N GLY A 292 18.66 13.23 20.50
CA GLY A 292 17.82 13.02 21.68
C GLY A 292 18.44 13.67 22.92
N LEU A 293 17.58 14.22 23.77
CA LEU A 293 17.93 14.79 25.07
C LEU A 293 18.05 13.66 26.09
N GLU A 294 19.19 13.53 26.78
CA GLU A 294 19.29 12.59 27.89
C GLU A 294 18.62 13.16 29.14
N CYS A 295 17.62 12.44 29.63
CA CYS A 295 16.81 12.83 30.77
C CYS A 295 16.85 11.76 31.86
N PRO A 296 16.87 12.15 33.15
CA PRO A 296 16.58 11.19 34.21
C PRO A 296 15.13 10.71 34.05
N LEU A 297 14.85 9.48 34.48
CA LEU A 297 13.49 8.97 34.47
C LEU A 297 12.57 9.88 35.31
N PRO A 298 11.36 10.22 34.81
CA PRO A 298 10.39 10.96 35.61
C PRO A 298 10.11 10.16 36.89
N ARG A 299 10.16 10.83 38.06
CA ARG A 299 9.68 10.21 39.30
C ARG A 299 8.18 10.01 39.15
N MET A 300 7.72 8.76 39.22
CA MET A 300 6.30 8.40 39.29
C MET A 300 5.65 9.00 40.53
#